data_AF-V4CHZ5-F1
#
_entry.id   AF-V4CHZ5-F1
#
_cell.length_a   1.000
_cell.length_b   1.000
_cell.length_c   1.000
_cell.angle_alpha   90.00
_cell.angle_beta   90.00
_cell.angle_gamma   90.00
#
_symmetry.space_group_name_H-M   'P 1'
#
loop_
_entity.id
_entity.type
_entity.pdbx_description
1 polymer ?
#
loop_
_entity_poly.entity_id
_entity_poly.type
_entity_poly.pdbx_seq_one_letter_code
_entity_poly.pdbx_strand_id
1 'polypeptide(L)'
;MAFDANGLYASAMSALDSEYPRAESGRPFLPEEEKEFVKLFNKQKFRPRTAILTVWFEYPKNMFFQPIPAKDKITFTNKEGKKETGNKIRFRNGFCHDVLTSVDIQEIVKGGGRIIRIEFNFERSKK
;
A
#
# COMPACT_ATOMS: atom_id res chain seq x y z
N MET A 1 -22.87 -15.57 -13.33
CA MET A 1 -21.87 -16.60 -12.97
C MET A 1 -20.99 -16.01 -11.87
N ALA A 2 -20.81 -16.69 -10.75
CA ALA A 2 -19.86 -16.28 -9.72
C ALA A 2 -18.51 -16.95 -10.01
N PHE A 3 -17.44 -16.17 -10.06
CA PHE A 3 -16.09 -16.69 -10.22
C PHE A 3 -15.44 -16.76 -8.85
N ASP A 4 -14.83 -17.89 -8.54
CA ASP A 4 -14.07 -18.10 -7.30
C ASP A 4 -12.72 -18.73 -7.63
N ALA A 5 -11.69 -18.35 -6.87
CA ALA A 5 -10.32 -18.80 -7.09
C ALA A 5 -10.00 -20.00 -6.22
N ASN A 6 -9.71 -21.15 -6.85
CA ASN A 6 -9.33 -22.37 -6.15
C ASN A 6 -7.98 -22.19 -5.43
N GLY A 7 -8.02 -21.99 -4.12
CA GLY A 7 -6.80 -21.91 -3.30
C GLY A 7 -5.91 -20.70 -3.60
N LEU A 8 -6.51 -19.50 -3.73
CA LEU A 8 -5.84 -18.23 -4.12
C LEU A 8 -4.43 -18.05 -3.56
N TYR A 9 -4.25 -18.21 -2.25
CA TYR A 9 -2.93 -18.04 -1.61
C TYR A 9 -1.94 -19.14 -2.00
N ALA A 10 -2.37 -20.41 -2.06
CA ALA A 10 -1.52 -21.52 -2.45
C ALA A 10 -1.08 -21.39 -3.92
N SER A 11 -1.98 -20.94 -4.79
CA SER A 11 -1.67 -20.64 -6.19
C SER A 11 -0.68 -19.49 -6.34
N ALA A 12 -0.81 -18.43 -5.51
CA ALA A 12 0.18 -17.35 -5.50
C ALA A 12 1.56 -17.85 -5.04
N MET A 13 1.62 -18.71 -4.02
CA MET A 13 2.88 -19.27 -3.51
C MET A 13 3.55 -20.29 -4.43
N SER A 14 2.78 -21.05 -5.20
CA SER A 14 3.31 -22.07 -6.11
C SER A 14 3.69 -21.53 -7.49
N ALA A 15 3.28 -20.30 -7.82
CA ALA A 15 3.63 -19.68 -9.09
C ALA A 15 5.14 -19.42 -9.16
N LEU A 16 5.76 -19.90 -10.25
CA LEU A 16 7.20 -19.76 -10.51
C LEU A 16 7.66 -18.30 -10.61
N ASP A 17 6.75 -17.40 -11.03
CA ASP A 17 7.02 -15.98 -11.21
C ASP A 17 6.77 -15.15 -9.93
N SER A 18 6.35 -15.79 -8.83
CA SER A 18 6.11 -15.09 -7.57
C SER A 18 7.42 -14.82 -6.84
N GLU A 19 7.72 -13.53 -6.66
CA GLU A 19 8.83 -13.07 -5.84
C GLU A 19 8.35 -12.73 -4.43
N TYR A 20 9.08 -13.22 -3.42
CA TYR A 20 8.82 -12.96 -2.01
C TYR A 20 10.01 -12.25 -1.35
N PRO A 21 9.77 -11.31 -0.42
CA PRO A 21 10.85 -10.61 0.26
C PRO A 21 11.67 -11.60 1.08
N ARG A 22 12.98 -11.64 0.83
CA ARG A 22 13.93 -12.45 1.61
C ARG A 22 14.60 -11.57 2.66
N ALA A 23 14.66 -12.05 3.90
CA ALA A 23 15.29 -11.32 5.01
C ALA A 23 16.74 -10.92 4.70
N GLU A 24 17.49 -11.78 4.00
CA GLU A 24 18.88 -11.55 3.58
C GLU A 24 19.05 -10.35 2.63
N SER A 25 18.00 -10.03 1.85
CA SER A 25 18.01 -8.93 0.87
C SER A 25 17.48 -7.61 1.44
N GLY A 26 17.04 -7.61 2.70
CA GLY A 26 16.46 -6.44 3.36
C GLY A 26 17.51 -5.37 3.57
N ARG A 27 17.40 -4.26 2.82
CA ARG A 27 18.22 -3.06 3.02
C ARG A 27 17.36 -1.82 3.16
N PRO A 28 17.83 -0.80 3.91
CA PRO A 28 17.18 0.50 3.89
C PRO A 28 17.33 1.16 2.53
N PHE A 29 16.34 2.00 2.23
CA PHE A 29 16.30 2.80 1.02
C PHE A 29 17.15 4.07 1.17
N LEU A 30 17.90 4.45 0.13
CA LEU A 30 18.71 5.68 0.16
C LEU A 30 17.89 6.89 -0.33
N PRO A 31 18.04 8.09 0.25
CA PRO A 31 17.30 9.27 -0.20
C PRO A 31 17.52 9.64 -1.68
N GLU A 32 18.70 9.35 -2.22
CA GLU A 32 19.04 9.60 -3.63
C GLU A 32 18.19 8.76 -4.59
N GLU A 33 17.83 7.55 -4.16
CA GLU A 33 17.03 6.61 -4.94
C GLU A 33 15.56 7.08 -5.03
N GLU A 34 15.07 7.94 -4.12
CA GLU A 34 13.65 8.31 -4.00
C GLU A 34 13.06 8.80 -5.33
N LYS A 35 13.76 9.73 -5.99
CA LYS A 35 13.32 10.34 -7.25
C LYS A 35 13.22 9.32 -8.37
N GLU A 36 14.15 8.37 -8.41
CA GLU A 36 14.15 7.32 -9.43
C GLU A 36 12.97 6.37 -9.22
N PHE A 37 12.74 5.94 -7.98
CA PHE A 37 11.66 5.02 -7.65
C PHE A 37 10.29 5.65 -7.87
N VAL A 38 10.07 6.91 -7.44
CA VAL A 38 8.82 7.63 -7.71
C VAL A 38 8.56 7.72 -9.23
N LYS A 39 9.59 7.97 -10.04
CA LYS A 39 9.48 7.98 -11.50
C LYS A 39 9.19 6.60 -12.08
N LEU A 40 9.79 5.54 -11.54
CA LEU A 40 9.58 4.16 -11.99
C LEU A 40 8.17 3.64 -11.67
N PHE A 41 7.67 3.90 -10.45
CA PHE A 41 6.33 3.51 -10.02
C PHE A 41 5.25 4.22 -10.84
N ASN A 42 5.34 5.54 -11.00
CA ASN A 42 4.38 6.30 -11.81
C ASN A 42 4.42 5.92 -13.30
N LYS A 43 5.56 5.43 -13.81
CA LYS A 43 5.67 4.89 -15.18
C LYS A 43 5.24 3.42 -15.28
N GLN A 44 4.92 2.78 -14.17
CA GLN A 44 4.58 1.36 -14.09
C GLN A 44 5.67 0.41 -14.66
N LYS A 45 6.93 0.88 -14.72
CA LYS A 45 8.07 0.11 -15.22
C LYS A 45 8.84 -0.60 -14.10
N PHE A 46 8.41 -0.41 -12.85
CA PHE A 46 9.01 -1.05 -11.70
C PHE A 46 8.81 -2.57 -11.79
N ARG A 47 9.90 -3.33 -11.98
CA ARG A 47 9.89 -4.80 -11.89
C ARG A 47 10.13 -5.23 -10.45
N PRO A 48 9.67 -6.42 -10.03
CA PRO A 48 9.18 -6.64 -8.69
C PRO A 48 10.32 -6.99 -7.72
N ARG A 49 11.21 -6.04 -7.43
CA ARG A 49 11.90 -6.12 -6.13
C ARG A 49 10.84 -5.88 -5.07
N THR A 50 10.49 -6.94 -4.36
CA THR A 50 9.57 -6.89 -3.23
C THR A 50 10.08 -5.85 -2.23
N ALA A 51 9.36 -4.73 -2.15
CA ALA A 51 9.70 -3.63 -1.28
C ALA A 51 8.50 -3.30 -0.40
N ILE A 52 8.77 -2.96 0.85
CA ILE A 52 7.80 -2.40 1.79
C ILE A 52 8.23 -0.96 2.01
N LEU A 53 7.40 -0.01 1.58
CA LEU A 53 7.75 1.40 1.49
C LEU A 53 6.69 2.25 2.19
N THR A 54 7.11 3.30 2.87
CA THR A 54 6.21 4.35 3.33
C THR A 54 5.95 5.30 2.16
N VAL A 55 4.70 5.45 1.75
CA VAL A 55 4.35 6.14 0.51
C VAL A 55 3.29 7.19 0.74
N TRP A 56 3.53 8.36 0.16
CA TRP A 56 2.56 9.43 0.01
C TRP A 56 2.02 9.39 -1.42
N PHE A 57 0.71 9.27 -1.55
CA PHE A 57 0.06 9.16 -2.85
C PHE A 57 -1.29 9.87 -2.84
N GLU A 58 -1.77 10.22 -4.03
CA GLU A 58 -3.07 10.84 -4.21
C GLU A 58 -3.96 10.00 -5.11
N TYR A 59 -5.19 9.74 -4.66
CA TYR A 59 -6.23 9.16 -5.50
C TYR A 59 -7.07 10.25 -6.17
N PRO A 60 -7.50 10.03 -7.43
CA PRO A 60 -8.40 10.95 -8.11
C PRO A 60 -9.75 10.99 -7.39
N LYS A 61 -10.34 12.19 -7.28
CA LYS A 61 -11.58 12.41 -6.51
C LYS A 61 -12.82 11.72 -7.10
N ASN A 62 -12.77 11.34 -8.38
CA ASN A 62 -13.87 10.71 -9.11
C ASN A 62 -13.76 9.17 -9.15
N MET A 63 -12.91 8.57 -8.31
CA MET A 63 -12.68 7.14 -8.29
C MET A 63 -13.81 6.38 -7.57
N PHE A 64 -14.35 5.35 -8.23
CA PHE A 64 -15.37 4.47 -7.66
C PHE A 64 -14.78 3.30 -6.86
N PHE A 65 -13.61 2.79 -7.28
CA PHE A 65 -12.95 1.65 -6.65
C PHE A 65 -11.53 2.02 -6.21
N GLN A 66 -11.27 1.92 -4.91
CA GLN A 66 -9.93 2.08 -4.35
C GLN A 66 -9.35 0.70 -4.03
N PRO A 67 -8.19 0.34 -4.61
CA PRO A 67 -7.55 -0.96 -4.36
C PRO A 67 -7.21 -1.17 -2.87
N ILE A 68 -6.85 -0.08 -2.18
CA ILE A 68 -6.41 -0.13 -0.79
C ILE A 68 -7.42 0.63 0.09
N PRO A 69 -8.18 -0.08 0.93
CA PRO A 69 -9.03 0.56 1.93
C PRO A 69 -8.17 1.14 3.06
N ALA A 70 -8.45 2.39 3.46
CA ALA A 70 -7.84 2.97 4.65
C ALA A 70 -8.53 2.44 5.92
N LYS A 71 -7.75 1.96 6.89
CA LYS A 71 -8.26 1.58 8.21
C LYS A 71 -8.14 2.75 9.17
N ASP A 72 -9.23 3.49 9.33
CA ASP A 72 -9.26 4.67 10.18
C ASP A 72 -9.77 4.33 11.59
N LYS A 73 -9.01 4.75 12.61
CA LYS A 73 -9.51 4.80 13.98
C LYS A 73 -10.50 5.95 14.07
N ILE A 74 -11.77 5.62 14.20
CA ILE A 74 -12.83 6.62 14.39
C ILE A 74 -13.40 6.50 15.78
N THR A 75 -13.66 7.64 16.40
CA THR A 75 -14.48 7.73 17.60
C THR A 75 -15.93 7.91 17.15
N PHE A 76 -16.82 7.01 17.55
CA PHE A 76 -18.25 7.16 17.33
C PHE A 76 -18.99 7.08 18.66
N THR A 77 -20.15 7.74 18.71
CA THR A 77 -21.03 7.68 19.87
C THR A 77 -22.00 6.54 19.66
N ASN A 78 -22.00 5.55 20.55
CA ASN A 78 -22.99 4.47 20.53
C ASN A 78 -24.39 5.04 20.89
N LYS A 79 -25.46 4.29 20.61
CA LYS A 79 -26.85 4.68 20.94
C LYS A 79 -27.04 5.02 22.42
N GLU A 80 -26.19 4.46 23.29
CA GLU A 80 -26.14 4.72 24.74
C GLU A 80 -25.37 6.00 25.13
N GLY A 81 -24.86 6.79 24.17
CA GLY A 81 -24.11 8.02 24.45
C GLY A 81 -22.63 7.83 24.80
N LYS A 82 -22.14 6.59 24.88
CA LYS A 82 -20.73 6.28 25.14
C LYS A 82 -19.88 6.50 23.88
N LYS A 83 -18.72 7.15 24.02
CA LYS A 83 -17.72 7.27 22.95
C LYS A 83 -16.92 5.98 22.88
N GLU A 84 -17.08 5.26 21.78
CA GLU A 84 -16.30 4.07 21.47
C GLU A 84 -15.32 4.38 20.33
N THR A 85 -14.11 3.82 20.43
CA THR A 85 -13.12 3.93 19.36
C THR A 85 -13.10 2.59 18.62
N GLY A 86 -13.38 2.62 17.32
CA GLY A 86 -13.32 1.44 16.48
C GLY A 86 -12.59 1.72 15.18
N ASN A 87 -12.06 0.66 14.57
CA ASN A 87 -11.49 0.75 13.23
C ASN A 87 -12.63 0.63 12.21
N LYS A 88 -12.83 1.64 11.37
CA LYS A 88 -13.69 1.53 10.18
C LYS A 88 -12.86 1.62 8.93
N ILE A 89 -13.20 0.76 7.97
CA ILE A 89 -12.69 0.85 6.61
C ILE A 89 -13.34 2.05 5.93
N ARG A 90 -12.53 2.96 5.39
CA ARG A 90 -12.98 4.12 4.63
C ARG A 90 -12.22 4.21 3.32
N PHE A 91 -12.92 4.74 2.32
CA PHE A 91 -12.32 5.13 1.05
C PHE A 91 -11.84 6.57 1.17
N ARG A 92 -10.54 6.80 0.98
CA ARG A 92 -9.93 8.13 1.05
C ARG A 92 -9.69 8.64 -0.36
N ASN A 93 -10.52 9.56 -0.84
CA ASN A 93 -10.25 10.28 -2.07
C ASN A 93 -9.28 11.43 -1.76
N GLY A 94 -8.32 11.69 -2.66
CA GLY A 94 -7.25 12.67 -2.42
C GLY A 94 -6.03 12.05 -1.75
N PHE A 95 -5.40 12.81 -0.86
CA PHE A 95 -4.08 12.50 -0.32
C PHE A 95 -4.08 11.43 0.78
N CYS A 96 -3.17 10.47 0.65
CA CYS A 96 -2.99 9.32 1.52
C CYS A 96 -1.51 9.12 1.87
N HIS A 97 -1.28 8.55 3.05
CA HIS A 97 0.04 8.20 3.58
C HIS A 97 -0.07 6.85 4.28
N ASP A 98 0.63 5.84 3.78
CA ASP A 98 0.60 4.49 4.35
C ASP A 98 1.87 3.69 4.04
N VAL A 99 2.06 2.57 4.74
CA VAL A 99 3.14 1.61 4.48
C VAL A 99 2.62 0.50 3.59
N LEU A 100 3.10 0.46 2.34
CA LEU A 100 2.55 -0.37 1.28
C LEU A 100 3.62 -1.24 0.64
N THR A 101 3.20 -2.39 0.09
CA THR A 101 4.10 -3.21 -0.72
C THR A 101 4.23 -2.63 -2.12
N SER A 102 5.32 -2.96 -2.82
CA SER A 102 5.52 -2.61 -4.23
C SER A 102 4.38 -3.07 -5.14
N VAL A 103 3.72 -4.18 -4.80
CA VAL A 103 2.55 -4.70 -5.54
C VAL A 103 1.36 -3.77 -5.33
N ASP A 104 1.06 -3.42 -4.08
CA ASP A 104 -0.06 -2.52 -3.76
C ASP A 104 0.13 -1.13 -4.38
N ILE A 105 1.37 -0.61 -4.39
CA ILE A 105 1.73 0.66 -5.04
C ILE A 105 1.48 0.60 -6.56
N GLN A 106 1.78 -0.53 -7.21
CA GLN A 106 1.48 -0.70 -8.64
C GLN A 106 -0.03 -0.73 -8.90
N GLU A 107 -0.81 -1.38 -8.03
CA GLU A 107 -2.27 -1.39 -8.13
C GLU A 107 -2.88 0.01 -7.93
N ILE A 108 -2.33 0.82 -7.01
CA ILE A 108 -2.69 2.24 -6.87
C ILE A 108 -2.51 2.98 -8.19
N VAL A 109 -1.33 2.86 -8.80
CA VAL A 109 -1.00 3.58 -10.04
C VAL A 109 -1.88 3.08 -11.20
N LYS A 110 -2.15 1.77 -11.27
CA LYS A 110 -3.12 1.19 -12.23
C LYS A 110 -4.51 1.76 -12.07
N GLY A 111 -4.96 1.96 -10.83
CA GLY A 111 -6.23 2.61 -10.53
C GLY A 111 -6.28 4.07 -11.01
N GLY A 112 -5.14 4.70 -11.28
CA GLY A 112 -5.05 6.13 -11.61
C GLY A 112 -4.64 6.99 -10.41
N GLY A 113 -4.21 6.36 -9.31
CA GLY A 113 -3.53 7.07 -8.24
C GLY A 113 -2.14 7.54 -8.67
N ARG A 114 -1.64 8.58 -8.04
CA ARG A 114 -0.31 9.15 -8.33
C ARG A 114 0.56 9.07 -7.09
N ILE A 115 1.76 8.51 -7.26
CA ILE A 115 2.76 8.49 -6.18
C ILE A 115 3.45 9.84 -6.14
N ILE A 116 3.37 10.50 -4.99
CA ILE A 116 3.96 11.83 -4.76
C ILE A 116 5.36 11.68 -4.17
N ARG A 117 5.47 10.85 -3.13
CA ARG A 117 6.69 10.74 -2.35
C ARG A 117 6.84 9.34 -1.76
N ILE A 118 8.08 8.90 -1.61
CA ILE A 118 8.41 7.66 -0.90
C ILE A 118 9.36 8.04 0.24
N GLU A 119 8.98 7.73 1.46
CA GLU A 119 9.79 7.98 2.64
C GLU A 119 10.35 6.68 3.20
N PHE A 120 11.49 6.81 3.87
CA PHE A 120 12.10 5.73 4.61
C PHE A 120 12.19 6.14 6.08
N ASN A 121 11.22 5.69 6.88
CA ASN A 121 11.27 5.83 8.34
C ASN A 121 11.62 4.47 8.94
N PHE A 122 12.91 4.14 8.97
CA PHE A 122 13.38 3.20 9.97
C PHE A 122 13.70 4.02 11.22
N GLU A 123 12.71 4.17 12.10
CA GLU A 123 13.02 4.52 13.48
C GLU A 123 13.94 3.42 14.01
N ARG A 124 15.26 3.70 14.07
CA ARG A 124 16.13 2.94 14.96
C ARG A 124 15.53 3.13 16.34
N SER A 125 14.81 2.13 16.82
CA SER A 125 14.54 1.97 18.24
C SER A 125 15.91 2.05 18.91
N LYS A 126 16.21 3.21 19.51
CA LYS A 126 17.39 3.41 20.33
C LYS A 126 17.19 2.47 21.53
N LYS A 127 17.87 1.32 21.48
CA LYS A 127 18.11 0.51 22.67
C LYS A 127 18.96 1.29 23.66
#